data_AF-A0AAW1ZPB0-F1
#
_entry.id   AF-A0AAW1ZPB0-F1
#
_cell.length_a   1.000
_cell.length_b   1.000
_cell.length_c   1.000
_cell.angle_alpha   90.00
_cell.angle_beta   90.00
_cell.angle_gamma   90.00
#
_symmetry.space_group_name_H-M   'P 1'
#
loop_
_entity.id
_entity.type
_entity.pdbx_description
1 polymer ?
#
loop_
_entity_poly.entity_id
_entity_poly.type
_entity_poly.pdbx_seq_one_letter_code
_entity_poly.pdbx_strand_id
1 'polypeptide(L)'
;MGGSGEREERTGALNPCISHSQAKHHQSGWKPLQSTDNSKEALTEIWLSCTVVIPQRVFNPKRAPKCTICMATRQGGCVKGDPQGWTHEESKKMLAAWASLLFLAMWVRNATSGPLSFRIAAILDDPMECSRGERLAITLAKESINRSSNRSTTGKLEVDIFELLRDSEYETGETMCQIMSKGVVAVLGPSASPASNSIISNICGEKEVPYVKVAPEDILKVQFPRFTTLDLRPTNTDISMAVAGLLTFFNSSTSCLICAQADCLLNLEVLLRQFLISKETLSVRMLDDSQDPTPLLKEIRDDKTATIIVDANATMSHIILERASELGMLSVYYTYILTSLEFSLLRLDDLADQRVNIVGFSVFNRTHPFFQDFVLSLNRSWQENCDHAPFAGTPLSSALLFDAVHTVVAAVQELNRSQNVGATQLSCKSSKIWEHGTSLMNYLRMIGQWHSEHGLSMEKKLPSLNVTDTLFNTTLTITTILENPYVMLRANHQELEGNERYEGFCVDMLKELADILKFKYRIRLVGDGVYGVPGANGTWTGMVGELISR
;
A
#
# COMPACT_ATOMS: atom_id res chain seq x y z
N MET A 1 -56.86 -42.88 8.27
CA MET A 1 -57.26 -42.02 7.15
C MET A 1 -56.03 -41.26 6.68
N GLY A 2 -55.73 -41.32 5.37
CA GLY A 2 -54.72 -40.47 4.73
C GLY A 2 -53.29 -40.99 4.76
N GLY A 3 -52.93 -41.79 3.75
CA GLY A 3 -51.54 -42.06 3.37
C GLY A 3 -51.16 -41.29 2.10
N SER A 4 -49.85 -41.20 1.88
CA SER A 4 -49.08 -40.97 0.64
C SER A 4 -47.83 -40.15 1.03
N GLY A 5 -46.60 -40.49 0.69
CA GLY A 5 -46.04 -41.53 -0.17
C GLY A 5 -44.69 -40.98 -0.66
N GLU A 6 -43.59 -41.40 -0.06
CA GLU A 6 -42.23 -41.08 -0.56
C GLU A 6 -41.57 -42.35 -1.08
N ARG A 7 -41.06 -42.21 -2.31
CA ARG A 7 -40.60 -43.25 -3.21
C ARG A 7 -39.07 -43.24 -3.20
N GLU A 8 -38.49 -44.43 -3.13
CA GLU A 8 -37.07 -44.72 -3.36
C GLU A 8 -36.52 -44.04 -4.62
N GLU A 9 -35.32 -43.46 -4.52
CA GLU A 9 -34.43 -43.38 -5.68
C GLU A 9 -32.96 -43.62 -5.29
N ARG A 10 -32.32 -44.40 -6.15
CA ARG A 10 -31.09 -45.16 -5.93
C ARG A 10 -29.84 -44.28 -6.04
N THR A 11 -28.88 -44.57 -5.18
CA THR A 11 -27.49 -44.11 -5.25
C THR A 11 -26.76 -44.75 -6.44
N GLY A 12 -26.38 -43.92 -7.41
CA GLY A 12 -25.48 -44.28 -8.50
C GLY A 12 -24.03 -43.94 -8.13
N ALA A 13 -23.23 -44.96 -7.82
CA ALA A 13 -21.78 -44.87 -7.68
C ALA A 13 -21.13 -45.02 -9.07
N LEU A 14 -20.27 -44.07 -9.44
CA LEU A 14 -19.39 -44.15 -10.62
C LEU A 14 -17.94 -44.18 -10.15
N ASN A 15 -17.30 -45.34 -10.32
CA ASN A 15 -15.87 -45.56 -10.13
C ASN A 15 -15.04 -44.90 -11.23
N PRO A 16 -13.77 -44.54 -10.94
CA PRO A 16 -12.82 -44.01 -11.91
C PRO A 16 -12.13 -45.13 -12.70
N CYS A 17 -11.99 -44.94 -14.03
CA CYS A 17 -11.17 -45.80 -14.88
C CYS A 17 -9.69 -45.35 -14.83
N ILE A 18 -8.86 -46.29 -14.38
CA ILE A 18 -7.40 -46.31 -14.49
C ILE A 18 -7.02 -46.70 -15.92
N SER A 19 -6.05 -46.02 -16.53
CA SER A 19 -5.21 -46.66 -17.55
C SER A 19 -3.75 -46.23 -17.38
N HIS A 20 -2.90 -47.24 -17.21
CA HIS A 20 -1.45 -47.18 -17.17
C HIS A 20 -0.87 -47.08 -18.59
N SER A 21 0.20 -46.30 -18.75
CA SER A 21 1.29 -46.63 -19.69
C SER A 21 2.59 -46.00 -19.19
N GLN A 22 3.61 -46.84 -19.03
CA GLN A 22 4.91 -46.57 -18.45
C GLN A 22 5.99 -46.25 -19.51
N ALA A 23 6.97 -45.45 -19.06
CA ALA A 23 8.41 -45.49 -19.38
C ALA A 23 8.87 -44.81 -20.71
N LYS A 24 10.01 -44.11 -20.81
CA LYS A 24 11.31 -44.22 -20.11
C LYS A 24 12.04 -42.87 -19.99
N HIS A 25 12.81 -42.76 -18.91
CA HIS A 25 13.89 -41.80 -18.68
C HIS A 25 15.03 -41.91 -19.72
N HIS A 26 15.68 -40.79 -20.03
CA HIS A 26 17.15 -40.71 -20.02
C HIS A 26 17.65 -39.27 -19.78
N GLN A 27 18.49 -39.13 -18.76
CA GLN A 27 19.29 -37.94 -18.40
C GLN A 27 20.55 -37.82 -19.28
N SER A 28 20.99 -36.58 -19.50
CA SER A 28 22.39 -36.08 -19.42
C SER A 28 22.42 -34.68 -20.06
N GLY A 29 22.96 -33.62 -19.46
CA GLY A 29 24.27 -33.48 -18.83
C GLY A 29 25.16 -32.69 -19.80
N TRP A 30 25.36 -31.39 -19.56
CA TRP A 30 26.16 -30.51 -20.43
C TRP A 30 27.36 -29.89 -19.70
N LYS A 31 28.47 -29.82 -20.45
CA LYS A 31 29.76 -29.10 -20.29
C LYS A 31 30.94 -29.93 -19.73
N PRO A 32 32.20 -29.55 -20.03
CA PRO A 32 32.79 -29.06 -21.30
C PRO A 32 34.20 -29.69 -21.58
N LEU A 33 34.76 -29.59 -22.81
CA LEU A 33 36.21 -29.49 -23.15
C LEU A 33 36.35 -29.51 -24.70
N GLN A 34 36.81 -28.45 -25.35
CA GLN A 34 38.19 -28.06 -25.70
C GLN A 34 38.84 -28.82 -26.88
N SER A 35 39.11 -28.00 -27.91
CA SER A 35 39.92 -28.11 -29.14
C SER A 35 40.72 -29.38 -29.44
N THR A 36 40.67 -29.78 -30.72
CA THR A 36 41.85 -29.77 -31.62
C THR A 36 41.41 -29.78 -33.09
N ASP A 37 42.18 -29.07 -33.91
CA ASP A 37 42.13 -28.88 -35.37
C ASP A 37 41.86 -30.15 -36.20
N ASN A 38 41.11 -30.07 -37.32
CA ASN A 38 41.59 -29.50 -38.60
C ASN A 38 40.59 -29.65 -39.77
N SER A 39 40.60 -28.64 -40.63
CA SER A 39 40.33 -28.66 -42.08
C SER A 39 38.89 -28.71 -42.66
N LYS A 40 38.57 -27.58 -43.32
CA LYS A 40 37.93 -27.42 -44.65
C LYS A 40 36.44 -27.77 -44.79
N GLU A 41 35.58 -26.74 -44.78
CA GLU A 41 34.93 -26.16 -45.98
C GLU A 41 33.89 -25.10 -45.57
N ALA A 42 33.93 -23.95 -46.26
CA ALA A 42 33.25 -22.69 -45.96
C ALA A 42 31.72 -22.79 -46.17
N LEU A 43 30.89 -22.49 -45.17
CA LEU A 43 30.33 -21.18 -44.79
C LEU A 43 29.59 -20.41 -45.90
N THR A 44 28.26 -20.51 -45.85
CA THR A 44 27.34 -19.44 -46.26
C THR A 44 26.28 -19.26 -45.18
N GLU A 45 26.51 -18.28 -44.29
CA GLU A 45 25.44 -17.58 -43.57
C GLU A 45 25.45 -16.12 -44.02
N ILE A 46 24.26 -15.64 -44.40
CA ILE A 46 23.98 -14.26 -44.75
C ILE A 46 23.52 -13.57 -43.47
N TRP A 47 24.35 -12.67 -42.93
CA TRP A 47 23.88 -11.59 -42.07
C TRP A 47 23.75 -10.32 -42.91
N LEU A 48 22.51 -9.83 -43.02
CA LEU A 48 22.25 -8.45 -43.43
C LEU A 48 22.68 -7.52 -42.28
N SER A 49 23.71 -6.72 -42.53
CA SER A 49 23.88 -5.45 -41.86
C SER A 49 24.24 -4.41 -42.91
N CYS A 50 23.25 -3.60 -43.30
CA CYS A 50 23.49 -2.38 -44.06
C CYS A 50 23.27 -1.20 -43.11
N THR A 51 24.37 -0.69 -42.58
CA THR A 51 24.47 0.67 -42.06
C THR A 51 24.38 1.63 -43.23
N VAL A 52 23.36 2.49 -43.21
CA VAL A 52 23.20 3.60 -44.15
C VAL A 52 24.23 4.66 -43.83
N VAL A 53 25.21 4.85 -44.72
CA VAL A 53 26.03 6.07 -44.78
C VAL A 53 25.70 6.74 -46.11
N ILE A 54 24.91 7.81 -46.05
CA ILE A 54 24.69 8.73 -47.16
C ILE A 54 25.71 9.86 -47.00
N PRO A 55 26.54 10.13 -48.01
CA PRO A 55 26.97 11.49 -48.27
C PRO A 55 26.30 12.01 -49.53
N GLN A 56 25.69 13.18 -49.36
CA GLN A 56 25.14 14.02 -50.40
C GLN A 56 26.16 14.31 -51.50
N ARG A 57 25.74 14.20 -52.77
CA ARG A 57 26.20 15.14 -53.80
C ARG A 57 25.23 15.22 -54.99
N VAL A 58 24.80 16.46 -55.18
CA VAL A 58 24.11 17.11 -56.30
C VAL A 58 24.52 16.54 -57.67
N PHE A 59 23.56 16.12 -58.50
CA PHE A 59 23.72 16.14 -59.97
C PHE A 59 22.39 16.34 -60.73
N ASN A 60 22.52 17.15 -61.78
CA ASN A 60 21.56 17.88 -62.61
C ASN A 60 20.62 16.98 -63.47
N PRO A 61 19.36 17.36 -63.79
CA PRO A 61 18.41 16.53 -64.52
C PRO A 61 18.55 16.79 -66.03
N LYS A 62 19.37 15.99 -66.72
CA LYS A 62 19.38 15.83 -68.20
C LYS A 62 20.48 14.85 -68.61
N ARG A 63 20.24 13.55 -68.40
CA ARG A 63 20.81 12.39 -69.12
C ARG A 63 20.43 11.11 -68.35
N ALA A 64 19.57 10.30 -68.93
CA ALA A 64 19.36 8.93 -68.45
C ALA A 64 20.56 8.07 -68.92
N PRO A 65 21.27 7.35 -68.03
CA PRO A 65 22.10 6.24 -68.47
C PRO A 65 21.17 5.05 -68.81
N LYS A 66 21.41 4.42 -69.96
CA LYS A 66 20.82 3.12 -70.28
C LYS A 66 21.40 2.07 -69.33
N CYS A 67 20.61 1.61 -68.36
CA CYS A 67 20.94 0.41 -67.60
C CYS A 67 20.48 -0.82 -68.39
N THR A 68 21.43 -1.56 -68.94
CA THR A 68 21.23 -2.92 -69.47
C THR A 68 21.14 -3.87 -68.27
N ILE A 69 19.99 -4.51 -68.07
CA ILE A 69 19.84 -5.60 -67.08
C ILE A 69 20.34 -6.88 -67.74
N CYS A 70 21.48 -7.41 -67.30
CA CYS A 70 21.89 -8.77 -67.59
C CYS A 70 21.31 -9.71 -66.52
N MET A 71 20.31 -10.52 -66.88
CA MET A 71 19.99 -11.72 -66.10
C MET A 71 20.90 -12.86 -66.58
N ALA A 72 21.74 -13.38 -65.69
CA ALA A 72 22.48 -14.61 -65.92
C ALA A 72 21.56 -15.80 -65.62
N THR A 73 21.14 -16.52 -66.66
CA THR A 73 20.55 -17.86 -66.53
C THR A 73 21.62 -18.92 -66.78
N ARG A 74 21.44 -20.09 -66.15
CA ARG A 74 22.46 -21.13 -65.94
C ARG A 74 22.85 -21.96 -67.17
N GLN A 75 22.54 -21.51 -68.39
CA GLN A 75 23.01 -22.13 -69.63
C GLN A 75 23.30 -21.02 -70.65
N GLY A 76 24.54 -20.98 -71.14
CA GLY A 76 25.06 -19.90 -71.98
C GLY A 76 24.38 -19.80 -73.34
N GLY A 77 23.96 -18.59 -73.69
CA GLY A 77 23.52 -18.22 -75.03
C GLY A 77 23.04 -16.77 -75.08
N CYS A 78 23.79 -15.88 -75.74
CA CYS A 78 23.32 -14.54 -76.11
C CYS A 78 22.49 -14.63 -77.39
N VAL A 79 21.22 -14.23 -77.34
CA VAL A 79 20.40 -13.99 -78.54
C VAL A 79 20.10 -12.50 -78.63
N LYS A 80 20.53 -11.87 -79.73
CA LYS A 80 20.04 -10.55 -80.17
C LYS A 80 18.65 -10.73 -80.77
N GLY A 81 17.65 -10.04 -80.23
CA GLY A 81 16.31 -9.94 -80.81
C GLY A 81 15.85 -8.49 -80.82
N ASP A 82 15.53 -7.98 -82.01
CA ASP A 82 14.93 -6.67 -82.28
C ASP A 82 13.49 -6.55 -81.74
N PRO A 83 12.94 -5.32 -81.58
CA PRO A 83 11.74 -5.08 -80.80
C PRO A 83 10.47 -5.28 -81.65
N GLN A 84 9.67 -6.29 -81.33
CA GLN A 84 8.28 -6.36 -81.80
C GLN A 84 7.33 -6.66 -80.63
N GLY A 85 6.38 -5.74 -80.43
CA GLY A 85 5.03 -5.99 -79.91
C GLY A 85 4.90 -6.58 -78.51
N TRP A 86 4.78 -5.73 -77.50
CA TRP A 86 4.18 -6.13 -76.23
C TRP A 86 2.70 -6.49 -76.47
N THR A 87 2.33 -7.74 -76.19
CA THR A 87 0.92 -8.15 -76.21
C THR A 87 0.21 -7.54 -75.00
N HIS A 88 -1.07 -7.18 -75.19
CA HIS A 88 -1.93 -6.52 -74.21
C HIS A 88 -2.10 -7.31 -72.88
N GLU A 89 -1.66 -8.56 -72.86
CA GLU A 89 -1.70 -9.49 -71.71
C GLU A 89 -0.50 -9.31 -70.77
N GLU A 90 0.69 -8.95 -71.28
CA GLU A 90 1.90 -8.76 -70.45
C GLU A 90 1.92 -7.40 -69.74
N SER A 91 1.36 -6.36 -70.37
CA SER A 91 1.18 -5.03 -69.77
C SER A 91 0.26 -5.08 -68.55
N LYS A 92 -0.78 -5.93 -68.58
CA LYS A 92 -1.71 -6.14 -67.46
C LYS A 92 -1.02 -6.84 -66.28
N LYS A 93 -0.14 -7.82 -66.55
CA LYS A 93 0.62 -8.53 -65.51
C LYS A 93 1.63 -7.62 -64.81
N MET A 94 2.31 -6.74 -65.55
CA MET A 94 3.16 -5.72 -64.92
C MET A 94 2.34 -4.75 -64.07
N LEU A 95 1.25 -4.18 -64.59
CA LEU A 95 0.41 -3.25 -63.81
C LEU A 95 -0.16 -3.90 -62.55
N ALA A 96 -0.55 -5.17 -62.61
CA ALA A 96 -0.98 -5.94 -61.44
C ALA A 96 0.17 -6.12 -60.42
N ALA A 97 1.38 -6.46 -60.88
CA ALA A 97 2.54 -6.60 -60.00
C ALA A 97 2.96 -5.28 -59.34
N TRP A 98 2.91 -4.16 -60.08
CA TRP A 98 3.16 -2.82 -59.54
C TRP A 98 2.06 -2.38 -58.58
N ALA A 99 0.79 -2.72 -58.85
CA ALA A 99 -0.32 -2.48 -57.94
C ALA A 99 -0.17 -3.32 -56.66
N SER A 100 0.24 -4.58 -56.76
CA SER A 100 0.53 -5.44 -55.60
C SER A 100 1.71 -4.92 -54.78
N LEU A 101 2.79 -4.44 -55.42
CA LEU A 101 3.93 -3.83 -54.74
C LEU A 101 3.57 -2.49 -54.08
N LEU A 102 2.72 -1.67 -54.71
CA LEU A 102 2.19 -0.44 -54.12
C LEU A 102 1.23 -0.73 -52.97
N PHE A 103 0.41 -1.77 -53.07
CA PHE A 103 -0.42 -2.25 -51.97
C PHE A 103 0.44 -2.77 -50.82
N LEU A 104 1.51 -3.52 -51.12
CA LEU A 104 2.46 -4.01 -50.11
C LEU A 104 3.21 -2.84 -49.46
N ALA A 105 3.62 -1.83 -50.23
CA ALA A 105 4.29 -0.64 -49.72
C ALA A 105 3.34 0.27 -48.91
N MET A 106 2.06 0.35 -49.28
CA MET A 106 1.01 1.00 -48.47
C MET A 106 0.71 0.20 -47.20
N TRP A 107 0.72 -1.13 -47.26
CA TRP A 107 0.59 -2.02 -46.10
C TRP A 107 1.77 -1.87 -45.15
N VAL A 108 3.00 -1.83 -45.68
CA VAL A 108 4.23 -1.62 -44.89
C VAL A 108 4.30 -0.20 -44.32
N ARG A 109 3.74 0.80 -45.00
CA ARG A 109 3.57 2.17 -44.45
C ARG A 109 2.50 2.25 -43.36
N ASN A 110 1.43 1.46 -43.43
CA ASN A 110 0.41 1.37 -42.38
C ASN A 110 0.80 0.42 -41.24
N ALA A 111 1.82 -0.40 -41.41
CA ALA A 111 2.38 -1.29 -40.39
C ALA A 111 3.56 -0.67 -39.63
N THR A 112 3.71 0.66 -39.63
CA THR A 112 4.42 1.32 -38.54
C THR A 112 3.50 1.27 -37.34
N SER A 113 3.64 0.23 -36.51
CA SER A 113 3.12 0.26 -35.14
C SER A 113 3.58 1.59 -34.53
N GLY A 114 2.63 2.50 -34.28
CA GLY A 114 2.91 3.68 -33.47
C GLY A 114 3.58 3.24 -32.17
N PRO A 115 4.32 4.13 -31.48
CA PRO A 115 4.90 3.77 -30.19
C PRO A 115 3.78 3.16 -29.35
N LEU A 116 3.97 1.90 -28.86
CA LEU A 116 2.99 1.28 -27.98
C LEU A 116 2.65 2.31 -26.91
N SER A 117 1.38 2.55 -26.64
CA SER A 117 0.95 3.42 -25.55
C SER A 117 -0.08 2.65 -24.76
N PHE A 118 0.12 2.57 -23.45
CA PHE A 118 -0.79 1.85 -22.57
C PHE A 118 -1.51 2.84 -21.70
N ARG A 119 -2.82 2.62 -21.54
CA ARG A 119 -3.71 3.52 -20.83
C ARG A 119 -4.18 2.89 -19.53
N ILE A 120 -4.03 3.62 -18.44
CA ILE A 120 -4.64 3.32 -17.14
C ILE A 120 -5.80 4.29 -16.96
N ALA A 121 -6.92 3.84 -16.38
CA ALA A 121 -7.95 4.75 -15.89
C ALA A 121 -7.88 4.85 -14.37
N ALA A 122 -8.12 6.04 -13.83
CA ALA A 122 -8.26 6.26 -12.40
C ALA A 122 -9.60 6.96 -12.13
N ILE A 123 -10.35 6.43 -11.16
CA ILE A 123 -11.60 7.01 -10.69
C ILE A 123 -11.34 7.55 -9.29
N LEU A 124 -11.57 8.85 -9.07
CA LEU A 124 -11.29 9.55 -7.82
C LEU A 124 -12.59 10.06 -7.19
N ASP A 125 -12.64 10.14 -5.85
CA ASP A 125 -13.82 10.59 -5.10
C ASP A 125 -14.02 12.09 -5.09
N ASP A 126 -12.96 12.85 -5.40
CA ASP A 126 -12.88 14.24 -5.02
C ASP A 126 -13.00 15.16 -6.24
N PRO A 127 -14.11 15.88 -6.40
CA PRO A 127 -14.22 16.99 -7.34
C PRO A 127 -13.74 18.33 -6.73
N MET A 128 -13.30 18.38 -5.46
CA MET A 128 -13.01 19.64 -4.77
C MET A 128 -11.66 20.25 -5.14
N GLU A 129 -11.60 21.59 -5.06
CA GLU A 129 -10.39 22.40 -5.26
C GLU A 129 -9.26 21.96 -4.30
N CYS A 130 -9.62 21.57 -3.07
CA CYS A 130 -8.72 21.01 -2.08
C CYS A 130 -8.61 19.49 -2.15
N SER A 131 -8.20 18.98 -3.30
CA SER A 131 -8.03 17.55 -3.50
C SER A 131 -7.10 16.95 -2.45
N ARG A 132 -7.35 15.71 -2.01
CA ARG A 132 -6.47 14.92 -1.12
C ARG A 132 -5.05 14.66 -1.69
N GLY A 133 -4.69 15.27 -2.81
CA GLY A 133 -3.42 15.07 -3.50
C GLY A 133 -3.39 13.81 -4.36
N GLU A 134 -4.51 13.10 -4.48
CA GLU A 134 -4.63 11.83 -5.22
C GLU A 134 -4.34 12.04 -6.71
N ARG A 135 -4.98 13.04 -7.31
CA ARG A 135 -4.76 13.48 -8.70
C ARG A 135 -3.30 13.86 -8.95
N LEU A 136 -2.70 14.60 -8.00
CA LEU A 136 -1.30 15.00 -8.09
C LEU A 136 -0.39 13.77 -8.01
N ALA A 137 -0.64 12.86 -7.07
CA ALA A 137 0.16 11.66 -6.88
C ALA A 137 0.20 10.79 -8.14
N ILE A 138 -0.94 10.58 -8.80
CA ILE A 138 -1.02 9.89 -10.09
C ILE A 138 -0.22 10.63 -11.17
N THR A 139 -0.31 11.96 -11.21
CA THR A 139 0.41 12.79 -12.18
C THR A 139 1.92 12.71 -11.98
N LEU A 140 2.40 12.80 -10.73
CA LEU A 140 3.80 12.65 -10.37
C LEU A 140 4.34 11.26 -10.74
N ALA A 141 3.57 10.20 -10.46
CA ALA A 141 3.94 8.83 -10.86
C ALA A 141 4.06 8.72 -12.39
N LYS A 142 3.07 9.25 -13.13
CA LYS A 142 3.06 9.26 -14.60
C LYS A 142 4.29 9.98 -15.17
N GLU A 143 4.63 11.15 -14.64
CA GLU A 143 5.79 11.93 -15.09
C GLU A 143 7.10 11.25 -14.74
N SER A 144 7.23 10.72 -13.52
CA SER A 144 8.39 9.96 -13.06
C SER A 144 8.68 8.75 -13.96
N ILE A 145 7.65 7.97 -14.29
CA ILE A 145 7.76 6.79 -15.16
C ILE A 145 8.12 7.19 -16.59
N ASN A 146 7.42 8.19 -17.15
CA ASN A 146 7.70 8.64 -18.52
C ASN A 146 9.09 9.29 -18.67
N ARG A 147 9.66 9.84 -17.59
CA ARG A 147 11.01 10.42 -17.56
C ARG A 147 12.10 9.37 -17.38
N SER A 148 11.86 8.34 -16.57
CA SER A 148 12.83 7.26 -16.28
C SER A 148 12.84 6.16 -17.36
N SER A 149 11.77 6.06 -18.15
CA SER A 149 11.63 5.06 -19.19
C SER A 149 12.57 5.30 -20.38
N ASN A 150 13.40 4.30 -20.69
CA ASN A 150 14.05 4.19 -22.00
C ASN A 150 12.95 3.95 -23.06
N ARG A 151 12.67 4.98 -23.87
CA ARG A 151 11.62 5.04 -24.91
C ARG A 151 11.57 3.86 -25.91
N SER A 152 12.55 2.95 -25.89
CA SER A 152 12.67 1.83 -26.82
C SER A 152 11.97 0.54 -26.39
N THR A 153 11.71 0.31 -25.10
CA THR A 153 11.15 -0.97 -24.60
C THR A 153 9.77 -0.84 -23.97
N THR A 154 9.40 0.36 -23.57
CA THR A 154 8.16 0.62 -22.83
C THR A 154 7.41 1.74 -23.50
N GLY A 155 6.16 1.42 -23.82
CA GLY A 155 5.24 2.36 -24.40
C GLY A 155 4.99 3.59 -23.54
N LYS A 156 4.54 4.69 -24.16
CA LYS A 156 4.19 5.92 -23.43
C LYS A 156 3.02 5.62 -22.47
N LEU A 157 3.16 6.00 -21.21
CA LEU A 157 2.10 5.86 -20.21
C LEU A 157 1.10 7.02 -20.32
N GLU A 158 -0.17 6.67 -20.51
CA GLU A 158 -1.30 7.58 -20.40
C GLU A 158 -2.17 7.18 -19.20
N VAL A 159 -2.61 8.17 -18.44
CA VAL A 159 -3.55 7.97 -17.34
C VAL A 159 -4.72 8.90 -17.54
N ASP A 160 -5.91 8.33 -17.69
CA ASP A 160 -7.18 9.03 -17.81
C ASP A 160 -7.82 9.10 -16.43
N ILE A 161 -8.05 10.32 -15.92
CA ILE A 161 -8.63 10.55 -14.60
C ILE A 161 -10.11 10.90 -14.77
N PHE A 162 -10.97 10.26 -13.98
CA PHE A 162 -12.40 10.48 -13.89
C PHE A 162 -12.73 10.82 -12.44
N GLU A 163 -13.52 11.86 -12.22
CA GLU A 163 -13.92 12.29 -10.87
C GLU A 163 -15.38 11.95 -10.64
N LEU A 164 -15.65 11.34 -9.48
CA LEU A 164 -17.00 11.04 -9.02
C LEU A 164 -17.60 12.28 -8.38
N LEU A 165 -18.88 12.51 -8.65
CA LEU A 165 -19.64 13.55 -7.96
C LEU A 165 -20.25 13.04 -6.64
N ARG A 166 -20.49 11.73 -6.56
CA ARG A 166 -21.11 11.03 -5.43
C ARG A 166 -20.86 9.53 -5.51
N ASP A 167 -20.97 8.86 -4.36
CA ASP A 167 -20.95 7.40 -4.29
C ASP A 167 -22.25 6.84 -4.89
N SER A 168 -22.15 6.24 -6.08
CA SER A 168 -23.31 5.70 -6.81
C SER A 168 -22.90 4.59 -7.77
N GLU A 169 -23.54 3.43 -7.63
CA GLU A 169 -23.33 2.29 -8.52
C GLU A 169 -23.71 2.62 -9.97
N TYR A 170 -24.79 3.38 -10.17
CA TYR A 170 -25.32 3.69 -11.50
C TYR A 170 -24.41 4.62 -12.30
N GLU A 171 -24.02 5.77 -11.71
CA GLU A 171 -23.17 6.76 -12.39
C GLU A 171 -21.76 6.20 -12.63
N THR A 172 -21.25 5.44 -11.67
CA THR A 172 -19.96 4.77 -11.81
C THR A 172 -20.01 3.69 -12.88
N GLY A 173 -21.11 2.94 -12.99
CA GLY A 173 -21.31 1.95 -14.05
C GLY A 173 -21.27 2.57 -15.45
N GLU A 174 -21.96 3.69 -15.66
CA GLU A 174 -21.91 4.44 -16.93
C GLU A 174 -20.49 4.91 -17.27
N THR A 175 -19.80 5.50 -16.29
CA THR A 175 -18.39 5.94 -16.42
C THR A 175 -17.48 4.76 -16.77
N MET A 176 -17.68 3.61 -16.13
CA MET A 176 -16.91 2.41 -16.38
C MET A 176 -17.08 1.89 -17.81
N CYS A 177 -18.28 1.98 -18.37
CA CYS A 177 -18.51 1.60 -19.76
C CYS A 177 -17.83 2.54 -20.75
N GLN A 178 -17.70 3.82 -20.43
CA GLN A 178 -16.87 4.74 -21.20
C GLN A 178 -15.38 4.39 -21.09
N ILE A 179 -14.89 4.05 -19.90
CA ILE A 179 -13.51 3.60 -19.67
C ILE A 179 -13.18 2.36 -20.50
N MET A 180 -14.06 1.35 -20.47
CA MET A 180 -13.88 0.11 -21.23
C MET A 180 -13.78 0.35 -22.74
N SER A 181 -14.57 1.29 -23.26
CA SER A 181 -14.56 1.66 -24.68
C SER A 181 -13.23 2.30 -25.13
N LYS A 182 -12.48 2.92 -24.21
CA LYS A 182 -11.18 3.54 -24.49
C LYS A 182 -10.03 2.54 -24.58
N GLY A 183 -10.23 1.31 -24.11
CA GLY A 183 -9.20 0.27 -24.02
C GLY A 183 -8.14 0.60 -22.97
N VAL A 184 -8.33 0.08 -21.76
CA VAL A 184 -7.43 0.29 -20.61
C VAL A 184 -6.81 -1.02 -20.16
N VAL A 185 -5.61 -0.96 -19.59
CA VAL A 185 -4.89 -2.14 -19.07
C VAL A 185 -5.16 -2.40 -17.59
N ALA A 186 -5.60 -1.37 -16.85
CA ALA A 186 -5.99 -1.44 -15.45
C ALA A 186 -6.87 -0.26 -15.08
N VAL A 187 -7.65 -0.41 -14.02
CA VAL A 187 -8.46 0.65 -13.40
C VAL A 187 -8.07 0.83 -11.94
N LEU A 188 -7.78 2.07 -11.54
CA LEU A 188 -7.52 2.46 -10.16
C LEU A 188 -8.83 3.00 -9.55
N GLY A 189 -9.16 2.52 -8.36
CA GLY A 189 -10.43 2.83 -7.70
C GLY A 189 -10.42 4.05 -6.79
N PRO A 190 -11.61 4.55 -6.43
CA PRO A 190 -11.79 5.58 -5.41
C PRO A 190 -11.34 5.09 -4.02
N SER A 191 -11.03 6.04 -3.12
CA SER A 191 -10.51 5.79 -1.78
C SER A 191 -11.58 5.78 -0.67
N ALA A 192 -12.78 6.30 -0.93
CA ALA A 192 -13.82 6.58 0.06
C ALA A 192 -15.27 6.26 -0.41
N SER A 193 -15.47 5.71 -1.62
CA SER A 193 -16.80 5.36 -2.16
C SER A 193 -17.03 3.83 -2.29
N PRO A 194 -17.62 3.16 -1.28
CA PRO A 194 -17.85 1.71 -1.29
C PRO A 194 -18.80 1.24 -2.40
N ALA A 195 -19.88 1.97 -2.69
CA ALA A 195 -20.84 1.52 -3.72
C ALA A 195 -20.21 1.58 -5.12
N SER A 196 -19.47 2.65 -5.42
CA SER A 196 -18.64 2.77 -6.61
C SER A 196 -17.58 1.65 -6.69
N ASN A 197 -16.89 1.35 -5.59
CA ASN A 197 -15.90 0.26 -5.54
C ASN A 197 -16.50 -1.11 -5.89
N SER A 198 -17.69 -1.41 -5.38
CA SER A 198 -18.43 -2.66 -5.64
C SER A 198 -18.72 -2.85 -7.14
N ILE A 199 -19.30 -1.83 -7.79
CA ILE A 199 -19.64 -1.91 -9.22
C ILE A 199 -18.39 -1.97 -10.11
N ILE A 200 -17.32 -1.25 -9.77
CA ILE A 200 -16.06 -1.30 -10.52
C ILE A 200 -15.48 -2.71 -10.46
N SER A 201 -15.38 -3.29 -9.27
CA SER A 201 -14.89 -4.66 -9.06
C SER A 201 -15.68 -5.68 -9.88
N ASN A 202 -17.01 -5.54 -9.90
CA ASN A 202 -17.90 -6.38 -10.71
C ASN A 202 -17.57 -6.25 -12.21
N ILE A 203 -17.62 -5.06 -12.79
CA ILE A 203 -17.39 -4.87 -14.25
C ILE A 203 -15.98 -5.31 -14.64
N CYS A 204 -14.96 -4.94 -13.87
CA CYS A 204 -13.57 -5.34 -14.09
C CYS A 204 -13.41 -6.86 -14.12
N GLY A 205 -14.02 -7.57 -13.17
CA GLY A 205 -13.95 -9.03 -13.15
C GLY A 205 -14.78 -9.73 -14.21
N GLU A 206 -15.81 -9.08 -14.78
CA GLU A 206 -16.51 -9.62 -15.95
C GLU A 206 -15.65 -9.49 -17.22
N LYS A 207 -14.94 -8.37 -17.35
CA LYS A 207 -14.14 -8.03 -18.54
C LYS A 207 -12.70 -8.52 -18.47
N GLU A 208 -12.33 -9.19 -17.38
CA GLU A 208 -10.97 -9.59 -17.05
C GLU A 208 -9.96 -8.42 -17.06
N VAL A 209 -10.39 -7.22 -16.66
CA VAL A 209 -9.49 -6.05 -16.54
C VAL A 209 -9.07 -5.92 -15.07
N PRO A 210 -7.76 -5.84 -14.75
CA PRO A 210 -7.30 -5.63 -13.39
C PRO A 210 -7.85 -4.35 -12.77
N TYR A 211 -8.35 -4.50 -11.55
CA TYR A 211 -8.84 -3.45 -10.70
C TYR A 211 -7.92 -3.30 -9.49
N VAL A 212 -7.36 -2.11 -9.27
CA VAL A 212 -6.51 -1.82 -8.10
C VAL A 212 -7.30 -0.96 -7.11
N LYS A 213 -7.61 -1.54 -5.95
CA LYS A 213 -8.34 -0.91 -4.86
C LYS A 213 -7.36 -0.29 -3.86
N VAL A 214 -7.70 0.92 -3.38
CA VAL A 214 -6.95 1.67 -2.35
C VAL A 214 -7.81 2.07 -1.15
N ALA A 215 -9.14 1.88 -1.26
CA ALA A 215 -10.09 2.12 -0.18
C ALA A 215 -10.02 1.05 0.93
N PRO A 216 -10.55 1.34 2.13
CA PRO A 216 -10.77 0.34 3.18
C PRO A 216 -11.50 -0.92 2.67
N GLU A 217 -11.22 -2.07 3.31
CA GLU A 217 -11.86 -3.35 3.00
C GLU A 217 -13.38 -3.26 3.20
N ASP A 218 -14.16 -3.78 2.24
CA ASP A 218 -15.62 -3.75 2.36
C ASP A 218 -16.08 -4.83 3.35
N ILE A 219 -17.01 -4.48 4.22
CA ILE A 219 -17.53 -5.33 5.29
C ILE A 219 -18.19 -6.61 4.75
N LEU A 220 -18.81 -6.51 3.58
CA LEU A 220 -19.46 -7.64 2.93
C LEU A 220 -18.47 -8.33 1.99
N LYS A 221 -17.81 -9.37 2.48
CA LYS A 221 -17.08 -10.34 1.65
C LYS A 221 -18.07 -11.11 0.79
N VAL A 222 -18.51 -10.52 -0.31
CA VAL A 222 -19.23 -11.27 -1.34
C VAL A 222 -18.28 -12.37 -1.80
N GLN A 223 -18.73 -13.63 -1.71
CA GLN A 223 -17.95 -14.87 -1.85
C GLN A 223 -17.28 -15.10 -3.22
N PHE A 224 -17.21 -14.08 -4.07
CA PHE A 224 -16.51 -14.11 -5.33
C PHE A 224 -15.65 -12.86 -5.45
N PRO A 225 -14.51 -12.76 -4.74
CA PRO A 225 -13.45 -11.88 -5.23
C PRO A 225 -13.12 -12.39 -6.63
N ARG A 226 -13.61 -11.69 -7.65
CA ARG A 226 -13.22 -12.01 -9.02
C ARG A 226 -11.72 -11.85 -9.07
N PHE A 227 -11.04 -12.77 -9.76
CA PHE A 227 -9.58 -12.89 -9.78
C PHE A 227 -8.84 -11.58 -10.09
N THR A 228 -9.52 -10.57 -10.62
CA THR A 228 -9.00 -9.31 -11.14
C THR A 228 -8.87 -8.16 -10.14
N THR A 229 -9.21 -8.31 -8.86
CA THR A 229 -9.04 -7.22 -7.89
C THR A 229 -7.74 -7.38 -7.09
N LEU A 230 -6.93 -6.32 -7.05
CA LEU A 230 -5.73 -6.17 -6.23
C LEU A 230 -5.98 -5.09 -5.19
N ASP A 231 -5.88 -5.42 -3.91
CA ASP A 231 -5.95 -4.44 -2.83
C ASP A 231 -4.54 -4.07 -2.37
N LEU A 232 -4.23 -2.77 -2.33
CA LEU A 232 -2.94 -2.26 -1.86
C LEU A 232 -2.98 -1.81 -0.40
N ARG A 233 -4.17 -1.73 0.21
CA ARG A 233 -4.29 -1.37 1.61
C ARG A 233 -4.06 -2.62 2.47
N PRO A 234 -3.34 -2.51 3.61
CA PRO A 234 -3.23 -3.62 4.56
C PRO A 234 -4.61 -4.12 4.99
N THR A 235 -4.75 -5.43 5.17
CA THR A 235 -6.04 -6.03 5.52
C THR A 235 -6.40 -5.73 6.97
N ASN A 236 -7.69 -5.73 7.25
CA ASN A 236 -8.21 -5.57 8.61
C ASN A 236 -7.72 -6.69 9.56
N THR A 237 -7.46 -7.88 9.02
CA THR A 237 -6.88 -8.99 9.77
C THR A 237 -5.44 -8.72 10.19
N ASP A 238 -4.65 -8.11 9.32
CA ASP A 238 -3.26 -7.76 9.64
C ASP A 238 -3.19 -6.67 10.72
N ILE A 239 -4.07 -5.67 10.64
CA ILE A 239 -4.20 -4.62 11.66
C ILE A 239 -4.60 -5.25 13.00
N SER A 240 -5.59 -6.15 13.01
CA SER A 240 -6.01 -6.87 14.22
C SER A 240 -4.86 -7.65 14.86
N MET A 241 -4.09 -8.38 14.07
CA MET A 241 -2.94 -9.16 14.55
C MET A 241 -1.82 -8.25 15.07
N ALA A 242 -1.58 -7.10 14.43
CA ALA A 242 -0.60 -6.13 14.88
C ALA A 242 -0.98 -5.49 16.22
N VAL A 243 -2.26 -5.12 16.40
CA VAL A 243 -2.79 -4.62 17.68
C VAL A 243 -2.68 -5.69 18.77
N ALA A 244 -3.05 -6.93 18.49
CA ALA A 244 -2.87 -8.05 19.43
C ALA A 244 -1.38 -8.24 19.82
N GLY A 245 -0.46 -8.09 18.86
CA GLY A 245 0.98 -8.09 19.11
C GLY A 245 1.43 -6.97 20.05
N LEU A 246 0.85 -5.77 19.94
CA LEU A 246 1.13 -4.67 20.88
C LEU A 246 0.57 -4.95 22.28
N LEU A 247 -0.65 -5.48 22.38
CA LEU A 247 -1.27 -5.80 23.68
C LEU A 247 -0.47 -6.85 24.44
N THR A 248 0.01 -7.88 23.73
CA THR A 248 0.90 -8.90 24.30
C THR A 248 2.28 -8.32 24.66
N PHE A 249 2.81 -7.37 23.89
CA PHE A 249 4.06 -6.68 24.22
C PHE A 249 3.96 -5.82 25.49
N PHE A 250 2.85 -5.09 25.67
CA PHE A 250 2.60 -4.28 26.87
C PHE A 250 2.12 -5.10 28.07
N ASN A 251 1.83 -6.39 27.87
CA ASN A 251 1.29 -7.30 28.89
C ASN A 251 0.00 -6.75 29.53
N SER A 252 -0.86 -6.16 28.71
CA SER A 252 -2.09 -5.51 29.14
C SER A 252 -3.17 -6.55 29.44
N SER A 253 -3.52 -6.74 30.73
CA SER A 253 -4.57 -7.70 31.13
C SER A 253 -6.00 -7.16 30.94
N THR A 254 -6.16 -5.84 31.00
CA THR A 254 -7.43 -5.14 30.80
C THR A 254 -7.23 -4.05 29.75
N SER A 255 -8.08 -4.05 28.74
CA SER A 255 -8.02 -3.09 27.64
C SER A 255 -9.41 -2.56 27.32
N CYS A 256 -9.47 -1.35 26.78
CA CYS A 256 -10.70 -0.73 26.31
C CYS A 256 -10.58 -0.38 24.83
N LEU A 257 -11.55 -0.80 24.01
CA LEU A 257 -11.68 -0.43 22.61
C LEU A 257 -12.74 0.67 22.46
N ILE A 258 -12.32 1.83 21.97
CA ILE A 258 -13.18 2.94 21.57
C ILE A 258 -13.39 2.85 20.06
N CYS A 259 -14.63 2.65 19.64
CA CYS A 259 -15.04 2.64 18.24
C CYS A 259 -15.79 3.94 17.90
N ALA A 260 -15.32 4.69 16.90
CA ALA A 260 -16.03 5.89 16.43
C ALA A 260 -17.29 5.55 15.61
N GLN A 261 -17.29 4.42 14.91
CA GLN A 261 -18.41 3.91 14.12
C GLN A 261 -18.61 2.42 14.40
N ALA A 262 -19.80 1.90 14.12
CA ALA A 262 -20.13 0.49 14.34
C ALA A 262 -19.25 -0.49 13.52
N ASP A 263 -18.74 -0.03 12.37
CA ASP A 263 -17.92 -0.82 11.46
C ASP A 263 -16.59 -1.29 12.08
N CYS A 264 -16.10 -0.56 13.09
CA CYS A 264 -14.95 -0.92 13.92
C CYS A 264 -15.00 -2.37 14.44
N LEU A 265 -16.18 -2.84 14.86
CA LEU A 265 -16.36 -4.19 15.40
C LEU A 265 -16.08 -5.28 14.36
N LEU A 266 -16.39 -4.98 13.10
CA LEU A 266 -16.21 -5.89 11.97
C LEU A 266 -14.77 -5.82 11.46
N ASN A 267 -14.17 -4.62 11.44
CA ASN A 267 -12.77 -4.43 11.08
C ASN A 267 -11.82 -5.14 12.08
N LEU A 268 -12.18 -5.16 13.36
CA LEU A 268 -11.37 -5.77 14.42
C LEU A 268 -11.90 -7.13 14.90
N GLU A 269 -12.67 -7.83 14.05
CA GLU A 269 -13.28 -9.12 14.41
C GLU A 269 -12.26 -10.14 14.94
N VAL A 270 -11.10 -10.24 14.29
CA VAL A 270 -10.04 -11.19 14.68
C VAL A 270 -9.50 -10.86 16.07
N LEU A 271 -9.30 -9.57 16.36
CA LEU A 271 -8.87 -9.10 17.69
C LEU A 271 -9.93 -9.46 18.74
N LEU A 272 -11.21 -9.16 18.48
CA LEU A 272 -12.31 -9.45 19.40
C LEU A 272 -12.42 -10.96 19.70
N ARG A 273 -12.28 -11.81 18.68
CA ARG A 273 -12.30 -13.27 18.82
C ARG A 273 -11.16 -13.80 19.70
N GLN A 274 -9.98 -13.18 19.65
CA GLN A 274 -8.85 -13.56 20.49
C GLN A 274 -9.17 -13.34 21.98
N PHE A 275 -9.84 -12.25 22.32
CA PHE A 275 -10.25 -11.95 23.70
C PHE A 275 -11.30 -12.92 24.25
N LEU A 276 -12.20 -13.46 23.40
CA LEU A 276 -13.19 -14.46 23.81
C LEU A 276 -12.58 -15.78 24.31
N ILE A 277 -11.36 -16.09 23.88
CA ILE A 277 -10.65 -17.34 24.22
C ILE A 277 -9.62 -17.09 25.33
N SER A 278 -9.12 -15.85 25.44
CA SER A 278 -8.15 -15.44 26.44
C SER A 278 -8.76 -15.26 27.84
N LYS A 279 -7.90 -15.14 28.87
CA LYS A 279 -8.32 -14.72 30.22
C LYS A 279 -8.35 -13.19 30.38
N GLU A 280 -7.95 -12.45 29.35
CA GLU A 280 -7.86 -11.00 29.36
C GLU A 280 -9.24 -10.38 29.13
N THR A 281 -9.47 -9.18 29.65
CA THR A 281 -10.76 -8.50 29.50
C THR A 281 -10.64 -7.32 28.53
N LEU A 282 -11.55 -7.31 27.55
CA LEU A 282 -11.69 -6.20 26.61
C LEU A 282 -13.07 -5.58 26.80
N SER A 283 -13.12 -4.31 27.21
CA SER A 283 -14.34 -3.52 27.19
C SER A 283 -14.47 -2.82 25.83
N VAL A 284 -15.66 -2.87 25.22
CA VAL A 284 -15.92 -2.23 23.93
C VAL A 284 -16.92 -1.11 24.11
N ARG A 285 -16.57 0.08 23.64
CA ARG A 285 -17.30 1.32 23.84
C ARG A 285 -17.41 2.07 22.52
N MET A 286 -18.61 2.53 22.19
CA MET A 286 -18.86 3.26 20.94
C MET A 286 -19.13 4.73 21.25
N LEU A 287 -18.67 5.62 20.36
CA LEU A 287 -19.08 7.03 20.39
C LEU A 287 -20.56 7.14 20.02
N ASP A 288 -21.21 8.16 20.58
CA ASP A 288 -22.59 8.50 20.28
C ASP A 288 -22.69 9.41 19.04
N ASP A 289 -23.92 9.69 18.60
CA ASP A 289 -24.17 10.57 17.45
C ASP A 289 -23.70 12.01 17.68
N SER A 290 -23.53 12.43 18.95
CA SER A 290 -23.00 13.75 19.29
C SER A 290 -21.50 13.87 19.01
N GLN A 291 -20.83 12.73 18.82
CA GLN A 291 -19.37 12.62 18.60
C GLN A 291 -18.53 13.26 19.72
N ASP A 292 -19.10 13.48 20.90
CA ASP A 292 -18.36 13.96 22.06
C ASP A 292 -17.80 12.76 22.85
N PRO A 293 -16.47 12.56 22.89
CA PRO A 293 -15.87 11.45 23.62
C PRO A 293 -15.86 11.67 25.15
N THR A 294 -16.16 12.87 25.64
CA THR A 294 -16.06 13.24 27.05
C THR A 294 -16.80 12.31 28.03
N PRO A 295 -18.09 11.97 27.86
CA PRO A 295 -18.79 11.05 28.76
C PRO A 295 -18.14 9.66 28.76
N LEU A 296 -17.77 9.17 27.58
CA LEU A 296 -17.15 7.86 27.42
C LEU A 296 -15.80 7.78 28.13
N LEU A 297 -14.98 8.82 27.99
CA LEU A 297 -13.67 8.91 28.65
C LEU A 297 -13.81 8.96 30.18
N LYS A 298 -14.83 9.64 30.72
CA LYS A 298 -15.10 9.64 32.17
C LYS A 298 -15.41 8.23 32.67
N GLU A 299 -16.24 7.49 31.95
CA GLU A 299 -16.55 6.10 32.32
C GLU A 299 -15.31 5.18 32.24
N ILE A 300 -14.48 5.32 31.20
CA ILE A 300 -13.22 4.56 31.07
C ILE A 300 -12.26 4.86 32.22
N ARG A 301 -12.19 6.13 32.63
CA ARG A 301 -11.39 6.56 33.77
C ARG A 301 -11.89 5.95 35.08
N ASP A 302 -13.21 5.92 35.28
CA ASP A 302 -13.83 5.35 36.48
C ASP A 302 -13.62 3.83 36.55
N ASP A 303 -13.59 3.15 35.40
CA ASP A 303 -13.21 1.74 35.26
C ASP A 303 -11.71 1.46 35.48
N LYS A 304 -10.88 2.51 35.60
CA LYS A 304 -9.42 2.45 35.77
C LYS A 304 -8.69 1.67 34.68
N THR A 305 -9.23 1.66 33.46
CA THR A 305 -8.61 0.96 32.34
C THR A 305 -7.45 1.79 31.77
N ALA A 306 -6.23 1.25 31.86
CA ALA A 306 -5.00 1.94 31.47
C ALA A 306 -4.70 1.87 29.96
N THR A 307 -5.04 0.74 29.32
CA THR A 307 -4.77 0.52 27.89
C THR A 307 -6.01 0.83 27.08
N ILE A 308 -5.93 1.84 26.22
CA ILE A 308 -7.04 2.35 25.42
C ILE A 308 -6.69 2.20 23.94
N ILE A 309 -7.46 1.41 23.22
CA ILE A 309 -7.39 1.21 21.78
C ILE A 309 -8.42 2.14 21.15
N VAL A 310 -8.03 2.94 20.16
CA VAL A 310 -8.91 3.88 19.48
C VAL A 310 -8.97 3.54 18.00
N ASP A 311 -10.18 3.19 17.55
CA ASP A 311 -10.51 3.00 16.15
C ASP A 311 -11.36 4.16 15.65
N ALA A 312 -10.69 5.13 15.05
CA ALA A 312 -11.28 6.35 14.54
C ALA A 312 -10.43 6.94 13.41
N ASN A 313 -11.01 7.85 12.62
CA ASN A 313 -10.23 8.63 11.65
C ASN A 313 -9.23 9.58 12.36
N ALA A 314 -8.30 10.18 11.60
CA ALA A 314 -7.26 11.04 12.19
C ALA A 314 -7.84 12.26 12.94
N THR A 315 -8.91 12.86 12.41
CA THR A 315 -9.56 14.04 13.02
C THR A 315 -10.25 13.69 14.34
N MET A 316 -11.01 12.61 14.40
CA MET A 316 -11.67 12.15 15.63
C MET A 316 -10.64 11.65 16.65
N SER A 317 -9.57 10.98 16.20
CA SER A 317 -8.47 10.57 17.08
C SER A 317 -7.83 11.77 17.78
N HIS A 318 -7.64 12.89 17.07
CA HIS A 318 -7.17 14.14 17.66
C HIS A 318 -8.14 14.65 18.73
N ILE A 319 -9.44 14.72 18.43
CA ILE A 319 -10.46 15.17 19.38
C ILE A 319 -10.49 14.29 20.64
N ILE A 320 -10.39 12.97 20.48
CA ILE A 320 -10.34 12.03 21.62
C ILE A 320 -9.13 12.32 22.52
N LEU A 321 -7.94 12.51 21.94
CA LEU A 321 -6.73 12.80 22.70
C LEU A 321 -6.78 14.18 23.36
N GLU A 322 -7.33 15.19 22.68
CA GLU A 322 -7.53 16.53 23.22
C GLU A 322 -8.47 16.50 24.44
N ARG A 323 -9.62 15.84 24.34
CA ARG A 323 -10.55 15.67 25.48
C ARG A 323 -9.95 14.80 26.59
N ALA A 324 -9.17 13.78 26.25
CA ALA A 324 -8.43 13.00 27.24
C ALA A 324 -7.42 13.85 28.01
N SER A 325 -6.77 14.82 27.34
CA SER A 325 -5.88 15.80 27.97
C SER A 325 -6.63 16.64 29.00
N GLU A 326 -7.79 17.20 28.62
CA GLU A 326 -8.65 18.00 29.51
C GLU A 326 -9.12 17.22 30.74
N LEU A 327 -9.31 15.90 30.61
CA LEU A 327 -9.73 15.01 31.69
C LEU A 327 -8.58 14.45 32.54
N GLY A 328 -7.32 14.81 32.22
CA GLY A 328 -6.12 14.33 32.90
C GLY A 328 -5.77 12.86 32.61
N MET A 329 -6.25 12.32 31.49
CA MET A 329 -6.01 10.94 31.06
C MET A 329 -4.80 10.78 30.13
N LEU A 330 -4.07 11.87 29.84
CA LEU A 330 -2.79 11.82 29.13
C LEU A 330 -1.61 11.79 30.14
N SER A 331 -1.53 10.73 30.93
CA SER A 331 -0.45 10.51 31.89
C SER A 331 0.39 9.27 31.55
N VAL A 332 1.46 9.03 32.30
CA VAL A 332 2.33 7.82 32.16
C VAL A 332 1.55 6.53 32.38
N TYR A 333 0.44 6.61 33.12
CA TYR A 333 -0.41 5.47 33.42
C TYR A 333 -1.16 4.96 32.18
N TYR A 334 -1.48 5.86 31.24
CA TYR A 334 -2.30 5.51 30.08
C TYR A 334 -1.43 5.17 28.87
N THR A 335 -1.87 4.14 28.14
CA THR A 335 -1.31 3.77 26.84
C THR A 335 -2.41 3.82 25.80
N TYR A 336 -2.23 4.66 24.79
CA TYR A 336 -3.14 4.83 23.67
C TYR A 336 -2.60 4.11 22.44
N ILE A 337 -3.41 3.22 21.85
CA ILE A 337 -3.09 2.49 20.62
C ILE A 337 -4.09 2.94 19.54
N LEU A 338 -3.61 3.68 18.55
CA LEU A 338 -4.42 4.14 17.43
C LEU A 338 -4.34 3.11 16.29
N THR A 339 -5.48 2.59 15.83
CA THR A 339 -5.53 1.59 14.76
C THR A 339 -5.36 2.20 13.36
N SER A 340 -5.60 3.50 13.21
CA SER A 340 -5.48 4.19 11.93
C SER A 340 -4.05 4.14 11.39
N LEU A 341 -3.92 3.73 10.12
CA LEU A 341 -2.65 3.73 9.37
C LEU A 341 -2.15 5.14 9.03
N GLU A 342 -2.98 6.15 9.27
CA GLU A 342 -2.69 7.57 9.02
C GLU A 342 -2.15 8.28 10.27
N PHE A 343 -1.50 7.54 11.17
CA PHE A 343 -0.90 8.10 12.40
C PHE A 343 0.00 9.32 12.14
N SER A 344 0.67 9.36 10.97
CA SER A 344 1.54 10.48 10.59
C SER A 344 0.81 11.81 10.35
N LEU A 345 -0.51 11.79 10.15
CA LEU A 345 -1.33 13.00 9.99
C LEU A 345 -1.72 13.63 11.33
N LEU A 346 -1.57 12.89 12.42
CA LEU A 346 -1.94 13.36 13.74
C LEU A 346 -0.86 14.32 14.26
N ARG A 347 -1.18 15.62 14.30
CA ARG A 347 -0.32 16.62 14.92
C ARG A 347 -0.41 16.48 16.44
N LEU A 348 0.68 16.01 17.04
CA LEU A 348 0.80 15.83 18.50
C LEU A 348 1.59 16.96 19.17
N ASP A 349 1.92 18.02 18.42
CA ASP A 349 2.78 19.11 18.89
C ASP A 349 2.19 19.84 20.12
N ASP A 350 0.86 19.98 20.18
CA ASP A 350 0.15 20.58 21.32
C ASP A 350 0.03 19.63 22.54
N LEU A 351 0.40 18.36 22.39
CA LEU A 351 0.33 17.32 23.42
C LEU A 351 1.72 16.92 23.96
N ALA A 352 2.78 17.60 23.51
CA ALA A 352 4.18 17.17 23.66
C ALA A 352 4.76 17.21 25.10
N ASP A 353 4.14 17.92 26.04
CA ASP A 353 4.65 18.05 27.42
C ASP A 353 4.25 16.88 28.35
N GLN A 354 3.58 15.85 27.83
CA GLN A 354 2.99 14.79 28.64
C GLN A 354 3.62 13.43 28.34
N ARG A 355 4.07 12.75 29.39
CA ARG A 355 4.81 11.47 29.38
C ARG A 355 3.90 10.26 29.07
N VAL A 356 2.96 10.40 28.14
CA VAL A 356 1.97 9.39 27.77
C VAL A 356 2.50 8.50 26.65
N ASN A 357 2.16 7.21 26.68
CA ASN A 357 2.52 6.28 25.61
C ASN A 357 1.44 6.32 24.52
N ILE A 358 1.71 7.03 23.42
CA ILE A 358 0.84 7.01 22.24
C ILE A 358 1.53 6.21 21.14
N VAL A 359 0.89 5.14 20.71
CA VAL A 359 1.37 4.24 19.67
C VAL A 359 0.35 4.24 18.54
N GLY A 360 0.84 4.24 17.30
CA GLY A 360 0.00 4.06 16.13
C GLY A 360 0.78 3.45 14.98
N PHE A 361 0.06 3.19 13.89
CA PHE A 361 0.62 2.50 12.73
C PHE A 361 0.90 3.47 11.59
N SER A 362 1.98 3.22 10.87
CA SER A 362 2.28 3.92 9.63
C SER A 362 2.92 2.97 8.64
N VAL A 363 2.42 2.99 7.41
CA VAL A 363 2.94 2.18 6.30
C VAL A 363 3.88 2.96 5.38
N PHE A 364 4.12 4.24 5.67
CA PHE A 364 5.02 5.06 4.86
C PHE A 364 6.49 4.71 5.09
N ASN A 365 7.23 4.48 4.00
CA ASN A 365 8.67 4.38 4.07
C ASN A 365 9.33 5.77 4.01
N ARG A 366 9.54 6.37 5.19
CA ARG A 366 10.19 7.69 5.32
C ARG A 366 11.65 7.72 4.89
N THR A 367 12.31 6.56 4.79
CA THR A 367 13.72 6.47 4.38
C THR A 367 13.90 6.51 2.86
N HIS A 368 12.82 6.40 2.10
CA HIS A 368 12.90 6.38 0.64
C HIS A 368 13.31 7.77 0.10
N PRO A 369 14.32 7.87 -0.80
CA PRO A 369 14.83 9.17 -1.27
C PRO A 369 13.77 10.08 -1.91
N PHE A 370 12.82 9.49 -2.64
CA PHE A 370 11.73 10.24 -3.29
C PHE A 370 10.63 10.69 -2.32
N PHE A 371 10.54 10.10 -1.12
CA PHE A 371 9.45 10.39 -0.19
C PHE A 371 9.45 11.86 0.25
N GLN A 372 10.63 12.43 0.50
CA GLN A 372 10.74 13.83 0.89
C GLN A 372 10.26 14.78 -0.22
N ASP A 373 10.67 14.53 -1.46
CA ASP A 373 10.24 15.33 -2.62
C ASP A 373 8.74 15.19 -2.89
N PHE A 374 8.20 14.00 -2.66
CA PHE A 374 6.77 13.72 -2.76
C PHE A 374 5.95 14.55 -1.76
N VAL A 375 6.35 14.56 -0.48
CA VAL A 375 5.71 15.36 0.57
C VAL A 375 5.78 16.85 0.25
N LEU A 376 6.93 17.34 -0.23
CA LEU A 376 7.09 18.75 -0.63
C LEU A 376 6.19 19.13 -1.81
N SER A 377 6.08 18.24 -2.80
CA SER A 377 5.22 18.47 -3.97
C SER A 377 3.74 18.54 -3.58
N LEU A 378 3.30 17.65 -2.67
CA LEU A 378 1.95 17.68 -2.12
C LEU A 378 1.68 18.96 -1.34
N ASN A 379 2.60 19.36 -0.45
CA ASN A 379 2.44 20.59 0.33
C ASN A 379 2.35 21.83 -0.56
N ARG A 380 3.18 21.92 -1.61
CA ARG A 380 3.13 23.03 -2.57
C ARG A 380 1.81 23.06 -3.33
N SER A 381 1.37 21.92 -3.85
CA SER A 381 0.08 21.81 -4.53
C SER A 381 -1.08 22.11 -3.60
N TRP A 382 -0.95 21.81 -2.31
CA TRP A 382 -1.95 22.16 -1.31
C TRP A 382 -2.02 23.66 -1.10
N GLN A 383 -0.89 24.34 -0.92
CA GLN A 383 -0.85 25.80 -0.79
C GLN A 383 -1.46 26.49 -2.01
N GLU A 384 -1.14 26.05 -3.22
CA GLU A 384 -1.66 26.64 -4.45
C GLU A 384 -3.20 26.57 -4.60
N ASN A 385 -3.85 25.58 -3.98
CA ASN A 385 -5.30 25.39 -4.08
C ASN A 385 -6.07 25.63 -2.76
N CYS A 386 -5.38 25.70 -1.62
CA CYS A 386 -5.95 25.67 -0.27
C CYS A 386 -5.24 26.61 0.70
N ASP A 387 -5.16 27.89 0.36
CA ASP A 387 -4.54 28.92 1.22
C ASP A 387 -5.19 29.05 2.61
N HIS A 388 -6.44 28.59 2.76
CA HIS A 388 -7.23 28.78 3.99
C HIS A 388 -7.03 27.67 5.04
N ALA A 389 -6.39 26.54 4.69
CA ALA A 389 -6.26 25.39 5.57
C ALA A 389 -4.82 24.87 5.64
N PRO A 390 -4.25 24.65 6.83
CA PRO A 390 -2.89 24.13 6.95
C PRO A 390 -2.83 22.70 6.41
N PHE A 391 -1.75 22.39 5.68
CA PHE A 391 -1.51 21.05 5.15
C PHE A 391 -1.41 20.01 6.27
N ALA A 392 -2.40 19.11 6.36
CA ALA A 392 -2.48 18.11 7.44
C ALA A 392 -1.40 17.02 7.34
N GLY A 393 -0.76 16.87 6.18
CA GLY A 393 0.24 15.84 5.88
C GLY A 393 -0.16 15.02 4.67
N THR A 394 0.61 13.98 4.38
CA THR A 394 0.40 13.10 3.21
C THR A 394 -0.69 12.06 3.48
N PRO A 395 -1.85 12.11 2.79
CA PRO A 395 -2.89 11.11 2.95
C PRO A 395 -2.42 9.74 2.44
N LEU A 396 -2.88 8.67 3.09
CA LEU A 396 -2.48 7.31 2.70
C LEU A 396 -2.96 6.96 1.28
N SER A 397 -4.17 7.39 0.91
CA SER A 397 -4.74 7.13 -0.42
C SER A 397 -3.84 7.65 -1.55
N SER A 398 -3.26 8.84 -1.39
CA SER A 398 -2.35 9.45 -2.36
C SER A 398 -1.07 8.65 -2.56
N ALA A 399 -0.47 8.13 -1.49
CA ALA A 399 0.70 7.26 -1.63
C ALA A 399 0.34 5.90 -2.25
N LEU A 400 -0.78 5.30 -1.85
CA LEU A 400 -1.23 4.04 -2.43
C LEU A 400 -1.52 4.18 -3.93
N LEU A 401 -2.09 5.29 -4.39
CA LEU A 401 -2.32 5.56 -5.82
C LEU A 401 -1.02 5.80 -6.58
N PHE A 402 -0.03 6.45 -5.98
CA PHE A 402 1.31 6.58 -6.55
C PHE A 402 1.94 5.20 -6.77
N ASP A 403 1.92 4.36 -5.74
CA ASP A 403 2.47 3.00 -5.78
C ASP A 403 1.67 2.09 -6.72
N ALA A 404 0.34 2.28 -6.83
CA ALA A 404 -0.52 1.56 -7.75
C ALA A 404 -0.09 1.75 -9.21
N VAL A 405 0.19 2.98 -9.62
CA VAL A 405 0.66 3.28 -10.97
C VAL A 405 1.99 2.59 -11.25
N HIS A 406 2.93 2.65 -10.30
CA HIS A 406 4.22 1.98 -10.42
C HIS A 406 4.08 0.45 -10.50
N THR A 407 3.20 -0.13 -9.68
CA THR A 407 2.95 -1.58 -9.62
C THR A 407 2.34 -2.09 -10.92
N VAL A 408 1.32 -1.40 -11.46
CA VAL A 408 0.70 -1.75 -12.75
C VAL A 408 1.72 -1.64 -13.88
N VAL A 409 2.49 -0.57 -13.94
CA VAL A 409 3.49 -0.39 -14.99
C VAL A 409 4.57 -1.45 -14.91
N ALA A 410 5.08 -1.78 -13.72
CA ALA A 410 6.06 -2.84 -13.54
C ALA A 410 5.51 -4.21 -14.02
N ALA A 411 4.25 -4.52 -13.71
CA ALA A 411 3.61 -5.76 -14.18
C ALA A 411 3.44 -5.79 -15.71
N VAL A 412 3.02 -4.68 -16.30
CA VAL A 412 2.91 -4.56 -17.77
C VAL A 412 4.27 -4.70 -18.43
N GLN A 413 5.33 -4.14 -17.83
CA GLN A 413 6.69 -4.26 -18.34
C GLN A 413 7.16 -5.71 -18.40
N GLU A 414 6.94 -6.48 -17.33
CA GLU A 414 7.32 -7.89 -17.28
C GLU A 414 6.50 -8.74 -18.25
N LEU A 415 5.18 -8.50 -18.34
CA LEU A 415 4.34 -9.18 -19.32
C LEU A 415 4.77 -8.87 -20.77
N ASN A 416 5.12 -7.61 -21.05
CA ASN A 416 5.53 -7.16 -22.37
C ASN A 416 6.84 -7.81 -22.87
N ARG A 417 7.66 -8.38 -21.97
CA ARG A 417 8.85 -9.16 -22.38
C ARG A 417 8.48 -10.48 -23.04
N SER A 418 7.28 -11.01 -22.74
CA SER A 418 6.82 -12.34 -23.14
C SER A 418 5.68 -12.32 -24.16
N GLN A 419 4.79 -11.32 -24.09
CA GLN A 419 3.62 -11.16 -24.94
C GLN A 419 3.52 -9.70 -25.39
N ASN A 420 3.11 -9.45 -26.63
CA ASN A 420 2.80 -8.08 -27.05
C ASN A 420 1.51 -7.64 -26.35
N VAL A 421 1.64 -6.90 -25.26
CA VAL A 421 0.49 -6.35 -24.55
C VAL A 421 -0.15 -5.31 -25.45
N GLY A 422 -1.45 -5.40 -25.65
CA GLY A 422 -2.24 -4.39 -26.34
C GLY A 422 -3.51 -4.15 -25.55
N ALA A 423 -3.84 -2.88 -25.28
CA ALA A 423 -5.14 -2.56 -24.71
C ALA A 423 -6.21 -2.81 -25.77
N THR A 424 -7.22 -3.62 -25.45
CA THR A 424 -8.34 -3.87 -26.35
C THR A 424 -9.53 -3.00 -25.95
N GLN A 425 -10.21 -2.42 -26.91
CA GLN A 425 -11.47 -1.72 -26.65
C GLN A 425 -12.55 -2.76 -26.35
N LEU A 426 -13.20 -2.61 -25.20
CA LEU A 426 -14.24 -3.50 -24.71
C LEU A 426 -15.57 -2.76 -24.63
N SER A 427 -16.66 -3.51 -24.70
CA SER A 427 -18.02 -2.99 -24.48
C SER A 427 -18.62 -3.70 -23.29
N CYS A 428 -19.24 -2.94 -22.38
CA CYS A 428 -19.99 -3.52 -21.26
C CYS A 428 -21.07 -4.50 -21.74
N LYS A 429 -21.68 -4.24 -22.90
CA LYS A 429 -22.80 -5.05 -23.43
C LYS A 429 -22.35 -6.33 -24.12
N SER A 430 -21.06 -6.45 -24.49
CA SER A 430 -20.55 -7.65 -25.16
C SER A 430 -19.89 -8.60 -24.17
N SER A 431 -19.88 -9.90 -24.48
CA SER A 431 -19.17 -10.91 -23.69
C SER A 431 -17.66 -10.95 -23.93
N LYS A 432 -17.11 -9.97 -24.67
CA LYS A 432 -15.68 -9.93 -24.98
C LYS A 432 -14.89 -9.52 -23.73
N ILE A 433 -13.88 -10.30 -23.41
CA ILE A 433 -12.94 -10.07 -22.30
C ILE A 433 -11.58 -9.58 -22.82
N TRP A 434 -10.73 -9.09 -21.92
CA TRP A 434 -9.33 -8.80 -22.25
C TRP A 434 -8.46 -10.06 -22.12
N GLU A 435 -7.85 -10.47 -23.23
CA GLU A 435 -7.11 -11.73 -23.36
C GLU A 435 -5.88 -11.84 -22.43
N HIS A 436 -5.33 -10.71 -21.98
CA HIS A 436 -4.14 -10.66 -21.13
C HIS A 436 -4.43 -10.46 -19.64
N GLY A 437 -5.71 -10.32 -19.26
CA GLY A 437 -6.13 -10.00 -17.90
C GLY A 437 -5.56 -10.90 -16.82
N THR A 438 -5.79 -12.21 -16.98
CA THR A 438 -5.30 -13.24 -16.05
C THR A 438 -3.77 -13.27 -15.97
N SER A 439 -3.09 -13.08 -17.12
CA SER A 439 -1.62 -13.08 -17.16
C SER A 439 -1.05 -11.87 -16.42
N LEU A 440 -1.59 -10.68 -16.65
CA LEU A 440 -1.15 -9.46 -15.96
C LEU A 440 -1.38 -9.58 -14.45
N MET A 441 -2.50 -10.15 -14.03
CA MET A 441 -2.80 -10.35 -12.61
C MET A 441 -1.79 -11.27 -11.91
N ASN A 442 -1.31 -12.31 -12.58
CA ASN A 442 -0.27 -13.16 -12.00
C ASN A 442 1.04 -12.40 -11.78
N TYR A 443 1.44 -11.52 -12.72
CA TYR A 443 2.60 -10.64 -12.53
C TYR A 443 2.38 -9.63 -11.41
N LEU A 444 1.19 -9.04 -11.29
CA LEU A 444 0.84 -8.14 -10.19
C LEU A 444 1.02 -8.81 -8.82
N ARG A 445 0.63 -10.09 -8.69
CA ARG A 445 0.81 -10.87 -7.46
C ARG A 445 2.28 -11.22 -7.16
N MET A 446 3.15 -11.26 -8.17
CA MET A 446 4.57 -11.58 -7.99
C MET A 446 5.41 -10.37 -7.55
N ILE A 447 4.94 -9.14 -7.79
CA ILE A 447 5.72 -7.91 -7.54
C ILE A 447 5.74 -7.52 -6.05
N GLY A 448 4.85 -8.07 -5.22
CA GLY A 448 4.81 -7.82 -3.78
C GLY A 448 4.75 -9.09 -2.95
N GLN A 449 5.63 -9.21 -1.96
CA GLN A 449 5.54 -10.22 -0.90
C GLN A 449 5.17 -9.51 0.40
N TRP A 450 4.00 -9.85 0.97
CA TRP A 450 3.58 -9.38 2.28
C TRP A 450 3.88 -10.49 3.29
N HIS A 451 4.74 -10.22 4.28
CA HIS A 451 5.11 -11.19 5.31
C HIS A 451 4.33 -10.91 6.60
N SER A 452 3.28 -11.70 6.87
CA SER A 452 2.60 -11.73 8.17
C SER A 452 3.25 -12.71 9.16
N GLU A 453 4.12 -13.60 8.68
CA GLU A 453 4.62 -14.76 9.44
C GLU A 453 5.58 -14.41 10.59
N HIS A 454 6.19 -13.22 10.59
CA HIS A 454 7.14 -12.82 11.64
C HIS A 454 6.51 -12.01 12.78
N GLY A 455 5.18 -11.76 12.72
CA GLY A 455 4.48 -10.95 13.72
C GLY A 455 5.09 -9.56 13.88
N LEU A 456 4.84 -8.92 15.03
CA LEU A 456 5.43 -7.63 15.36
C LEU A 456 6.93 -7.80 15.70
N SER A 457 7.80 -7.67 14.69
CA SER A 457 9.24 -7.53 14.90
C SER A 457 9.57 -6.09 15.26
N MET A 458 9.40 -5.74 16.53
CA MET A 458 9.98 -4.48 17.02
C MET A 458 11.49 -4.64 17.02
N GLU A 459 12.20 -3.89 16.17
CA GLU A 459 13.62 -3.65 16.42
C GLU A 459 13.70 -3.14 17.86
N LYS A 460 14.26 -3.93 18.78
CA LYS A 460 14.70 -3.45 20.10
C LYS A 460 15.83 -2.42 19.98
N LYS A 461 15.91 -1.68 18.88
CA LYS A 461 16.21 -0.27 18.92
C LYS A 461 14.96 0.50 19.38
N LEU A 462 14.43 0.15 20.56
CA LEU A 462 14.26 1.22 21.52
C LEU A 462 15.63 1.92 21.49
N PRO A 463 15.77 3.21 21.11
CA PRO A 463 17.07 3.87 21.29
C PRO A 463 17.47 3.47 22.69
N SER A 464 18.54 2.68 22.82
CA SER A 464 18.89 2.02 24.07
C SER A 464 18.83 3.13 25.07
N LEU A 465 17.76 3.13 25.86
CA LEU A 465 17.40 4.24 26.69
C LEU A 465 18.38 4.05 27.81
N ASN A 466 19.58 4.59 27.60
CA ASN A 466 20.56 4.80 28.63
C ASN A 466 19.73 5.54 29.66
N VAL A 467 19.34 4.86 30.74
CA VAL A 467 18.44 5.39 31.77
C VAL A 467 18.99 6.70 32.34
N THR A 468 20.30 6.92 32.15
CA THR A 468 21.01 8.17 32.39
C THR A 468 20.53 9.36 31.53
N ASP A 469 20.11 9.16 30.27
CA ASP A 469 19.72 10.26 29.36
C ASP A 469 18.27 10.71 29.54
N THR A 470 17.34 9.82 29.95
CA THR A 470 15.93 10.21 30.25
C THR A 470 15.73 10.83 31.62
N LEU A 471 16.60 10.49 32.58
CA LEU A 471 16.56 11.05 33.91
C LEU A 471 17.34 12.36 34.02
N PHE A 472 18.25 12.63 33.07
CA PHE A 472 19.05 13.84 33.04
C PHE A 472 18.17 15.09 33.09
N ASN A 473 18.31 15.86 34.18
CA ASN A 473 17.56 17.10 34.43
C ASN A 473 16.04 16.96 34.64
N THR A 474 15.51 15.74 34.82
CA THR A 474 14.12 15.54 35.28
C THR A 474 14.03 15.65 36.80
N THR A 475 12.95 16.25 37.33
CA THR A 475 12.73 16.37 38.79
C THR A 475 11.72 15.33 39.27
N LEU A 476 12.19 14.29 39.97
CA LEU A 476 11.35 13.24 40.55
C LEU A 476 10.75 13.69 41.89
N THR A 477 9.44 13.53 42.07
CA THR A 477 8.81 13.78 43.38
C THR A 477 8.74 12.49 44.17
N ILE A 478 9.49 12.42 45.27
CA ILE A 478 9.64 11.22 46.08
C ILE A 478 8.74 11.36 47.31
N THR A 479 7.73 10.49 47.38
CA THR A 479 6.89 10.39 48.56
C THR A 479 7.59 9.53 49.61
N THR A 480 7.56 9.97 50.87
CA THR A 480 8.21 9.27 51.97
C THR A 480 7.48 9.52 53.29
N ILE A 481 7.87 8.80 54.34
CA ILE A 481 7.33 8.89 55.68
C ILE A 481 8.48 9.13 56.67
N LEU A 482 8.21 9.86 57.76
CA LEU A 482 9.20 10.06 58.82
C LEU A 482 9.34 8.77 59.65
N GLU A 483 10.49 8.12 59.54
CA GLU A 483 10.81 6.89 60.27
C GLU A 483 12.30 6.89 60.62
N ASN A 484 12.61 6.86 61.91
CA ASN A 484 13.99 6.76 62.39
C ASN A 484 14.51 5.32 62.17
N PRO A 485 15.69 5.08 61.55
CA PRO A 485 16.72 6.03 61.10
C PRO A 485 16.74 6.30 59.58
N TYR A 486 15.65 5.99 58.88
CA TYR A 486 15.56 6.04 57.42
C TYR A 486 15.34 7.45 56.87
N VAL A 487 14.37 8.18 57.43
CA VAL A 487 14.06 9.57 57.09
C VAL A 487 13.63 10.31 58.36
N MET A 488 14.38 11.34 58.72
CA MET A 488 14.24 12.14 59.93
C MET A 488 14.30 13.62 59.56
N LEU A 489 13.71 14.47 60.39
CA LEU A 489 13.88 15.92 60.27
C LEU A 489 15.19 16.32 60.95
N ARG A 490 15.99 17.16 60.30
CA ARG A 490 17.19 17.74 60.90
C ARG A 490 16.84 18.62 62.09
N ALA A 491 17.74 18.74 63.06
CA ALA A 491 17.52 19.59 64.24
C ALA A 491 17.21 21.07 63.89
N ASN A 492 17.78 21.59 62.80
CA ASN A 492 17.56 22.95 62.28
C ASN A 492 16.60 23.01 61.08
N HIS A 493 15.69 22.04 60.94
CA HIS A 493 14.77 21.94 59.79
C HIS A 493 13.91 23.19 59.53
N GLN A 494 13.73 24.07 60.53
CA GLN A 494 12.95 25.30 60.40
C GLN A 494 13.69 26.40 59.62
N GLU A 495 15.02 26.35 59.57
CA GLU A 495 15.88 27.30 58.87
C GLU A 495 16.30 26.80 57.48
N LEU A 496 15.99 25.54 57.16
CA LEU A 496 16.36 24.87 55.91
C LEU A 496 15.16 24.77 54.96
N GLU A 497 15.40 24.85 53.65
CA GLU A 497 14.35 24.74 52.64
C GLU A 497 14.47 23.47 51.78
N GLY A 498 13.33 23.01 51.27
CA GLY A 498 13.28 21.89 50.33
C GLY A 498 13.73 20.55 50.93
N ASN A 499 14.68 19.91 50.26
CA ASN A 499 15.17 18.56 50.59
C ASN A 499 16.14 18.56 51.78
N GLU A 500 16.79 19.69 52.08
CA GLU A 500 17.82 19.78 53.12
C GLU A 500 17.25 19.65 54.54
N ARG A 501 15.91 19.76 54.67
CA ARG A 501 15.18 19.57 55.93
C ARG A 501 15.24 18.13 56.44
N TYR A 502 15.57 17.17 55.58
CA TYR A 502 15.55 15.76 55.89
C TYR A 502 16.97 15.18 55.99
N GLU A 503 17.15 14.19 56.86
CA GLU A 503 18.37 13.39 57.01
C GLU A 503 18.00 11.92 57.27
N GLY A 504 18.95 11.01 57.10
CA GLY A 504 18.74 9.58 57.35
C GLY A 504 19.22 8.71 56.19
N PHE A 505 19.22 7.40 56.42
CA PHE A 505 19.81 6.43 55.50
C PHE A 505 19.23 6.52 54.08
N CYS A 506 17.91 6.65 53.95
CA CYS A 506 17.25 6.73 52.65
C CYS A 506 17.50 8.06 51.94
N VAL A 507 17.74 9.13 52.69
CA VAL A 507 18.07 10.46 52.14
C VAL A 507 19.48 10.44 51.53
N ASP A 508 20.44 9.83 52.22
CA ASP A 508 21.81 9.70 51.75
C ASP A 508 21.90 8.78 50.52
N MET A 509 21.23 7.62 50.56
CA MET A 509 21.13 6.73 49.41
C MET A 509 20.50 7.41 48.20
N LEU A 510 19.45 8.20 48.42
CA LEU A 510 18.79 8.94 47.34
C LEU A 510 19.69 10.00 46.71
N LYS A 511 20.53 10.65 47.53
CA LYS A 511 21.53 11.61 47.06
C LYS A 511 22.56 10.92 46.15
N GLU A 512 23.09 9.77 46.57
CA GLU A 512 24.03 8.98 45.76
C GLU A 512 23.38 8.50 44.44
N LEU A 513 22.13 8.04 44.50
CA LEU A 513 21.39 7.64 43.29
C LEU A 513 21.17 8.82 42.34
N ALA A 514 20.83 9.99 42.86
CA ALA A 514 20.69 11.22 42.07
C ALA A 514 22.02 11.64 41.43
N ASP A 515 23.14 11.46 42.13
CA ASP A 515 24.47 11.79 41.62
C ASP A 515 24.96 10.81 40.55
N ILE A 516 24.62 9.52 40.66
CA ILE A 516 24.96 8.49 39.66
C ILE A 516 24.08 8.63 38.41
N LEU A 517 22.77 8.77 38.60
CA LEU A 517 21.78 8.77 37.52
C LEU A 517 21.44 10.18 36.98
N LYS A 518 22.00 11.23 37.58
CA LYS A 518 21.89 12.64 37.17
C LYS A 518 20.46 13.20 37.11
N PHE A 519 19.55 12.74 37.98
CA PHE A 519 18.22 13.34 38.16
C PHE A 519 18.18 14.35 39.30
N LYS A 520 17.21 15.28 39.25
CA LYS A 520 16.82 16.14 40.37
C LYS A 520 15.68 15.47 41.13
N TYR A 521 15.55 15.74 42.42
CA TYR A 521 14.43 15.18 43.19
C TYR A 521 13.85 16.20 44.18
N ARG A 522 12.61 15.95 44.63
CA ARG A 522 11.93 16.68 45.70
C ARG A 522 11.29 15.69 46.67
N ILE A 523 11.66 15.77 47.95
CA ILE A 523 11.06 14.95 49.01
C ILE A 523 9.73 15.57 49.44
N ARG A 524 8.67 14.76 49.45
CA ARG A 524 7.35 15.11 49.99
C ARG A 524 6.94 14.06 51.01
N LEU A 525 6.42 14.50 52.16
CA LEU A 525 5.84 13.59 53.13
C LEU A 525 4.46 13.14 52.66
N VAL A 526 4.19 11.84 52.80
CA VAL A 526 2.89 11.24 52.50
C VAL A 526 1.79 11.93 53.31
N GLY A 527 0.68 12.28 52.65
CA GLY A 527 -0.35 13.15 53.24
C GLY A 527 -1.09 12.55 54.45
N ASP A 528 -1.26 11.23 54.47
CA ASP A 528 -2.00 10.50 55.50
C ASP A 528 -1.10 9.80 56.54
N GLY A 529 0.22 9.83 56.36
CA GLY A 529 1.19 9.23 57.29
C GLY A 529 1.21 7.70 57.28
N VAL A 530 0.74 7.03 56.23
CA VAL A 530 0.68 5.56 56.17
C VAL A 530 1.46 5.01 54.97
N TYR A 531 2.01 3.79 55.08
CA TYR A 531 2.67 3.13 53.93
C TYR A 531 1.68 2.78 52.83
N GLY A 532 0.58 2.15 53.21
CA GLY A 532 -0.57 1.93 52.35
C GLY A 532 -1.44 0.79 52.85
N VAL A 533 -2.73 1.07 53.00
CA VAL A 533 -3.73 0.09 53.46
C VAL A 533 -4.72 -0.14 52.32
N PRO A 534 -5.00 -1.41 51.97
CA PRO A 534 -6.02 -1.70 50.98
C PRO A 534 -7.41 -1.43 51.56
N GLY A 535 -8.16 -0.57 50.89
CA GLY A 535 -9.57 -0.33 51.16
C GLY A 535 -10.44 -1.46 50.58
N ALA A 536 -11.62 -1.67 51.17
CA ALA A 536 -12.58 -2.68 50.73
C ALA A 536 -13.04 -2.52 49.26
N ASN A 537 -12.87 -1.31 48.69
CA ASN A 537 -13.24 -0.95 47.33
C ASN A 537 -12.06 -1.07 46.33
N GLY A 538 -10.96 -1.72 46.72
CA GLY A 538 -9.75 -1.86 45.89
C GLY A 538 -8.94 -0.56 45.73
N THR A 539 -9.21 0.46 46.55
CA THR A 539 -8.38 1.67 46.65
C THR A 539 -7.23 1.44 47.63
N TRP A 540 -6.10 2.08 47.40
CA TRP A 540 -4.97 2.04 48.33
C TRP A 540 -4.79 3.41 48.95
N THR A 541 -4.56 3.46 50.27
CA THR A 541 -4.13 4.67 50.97
C THR A 541 -2.60 4.75 51.01
N GLY A 542 -2.04 5.76 51.65
CA GLY A 542 -0.62 5.87 51.91
C GLY A 542 0.24 6.14 50.69
N MET A 543 1.54 5.87 50.85
CA MET A 543 2.52 5.95 49.79
C MET A 543 2.16 5.06 48.59
N VAL A 544 1.58 3.88 48.84
CA VAL A 544 1.09 2.99 47.76
C VAL A 544 -0.05 3.65 46.99
N GLY A 545 -1.00 4.27 47.68
CA GLY A 545 -2.07 5.05 47.05
C GLY A 545 -1.56 6.22 46.22
N GLU A 546 -0.58 6.97 46.73
CA GLU A 546 0.04 8.09 46.01
C GLU A 546 0.81 7.63 44.75
N LEU A 547 1.34 6.41 44.73
CA LEU A 547 2.00 5.83 43.55
C LEU A 547 1.02 5.27 42.53
N ILE A 548 -0.15 4.79 42.96
CA ILE A 548 -1.20 4.27 42.06
C ILE A 548 -2.04 5.40 41.44
N SER A 549 -2.18 6.52 42.16
CA SER A 549 -2.97 7.69 41.73
C SER A 549 -2.17 8.74 40.94
N ARG A 550 -0.87 8.49 40.69
CA ARG A 550 0.03 9.32 39.89
C ARG A 550 0.43 8.59 38.62
#